data_AF-A0A7W5JUA9-F1
#
_entry.id   AF-A0A7W5JUA9-F1
#
_cell.length_a   1.000
_cell.length_b   1.000
_cell.length_c   1.000
_cell.angle_alpha   90.00
_cell.angle_beta   90.00
_cell.angle_gamma   90.00
#
_symmetry.space_group_name_H-M   'P 1'
#
loop_
_entity.id
_entity.type
_entity.pdbx_description
1 polymer ?
#
loop_
_entity_poly.entity_id
_entity_poly.type
_entity_poly.pdbx_seq_one_letter_code
_entity_poly.pdbx_strand_id
1 'polypeptide(L)'
;MDPRYVGPADPFALLRESLGRLVLPAAEQRRLFAGAVVTDELVLDLDNAVVSIDPRVEAAGVELDPGVRSALKALNDALTAPSDDPFWRDEALDAHPAWLLARAWATDLLARLPEALAESDQGPVPLSIELIEGFRG
;
A
#
# COMPACT_ATOMS: atom_id res chain seq x y z
N MET A 1 -21.53 -7.84 12.88
CA MET A 1 -20.18 -7.28 13.00
C MET A 1 -19.58 -7.77 14.30
N ASP A 2 -18.38 -8.37 14.27
CA ASP A 2 -17.64 -8.72 15.49
C ASP A 2 -17.09 -7.42 16.10
N PRO A 3 -17.37 -7.10 17.37
CA PRO A 3 -16.91 -5.87 18.03
C PRO A 3 -15.39 -5.82 18.31
N ARG A 4 -14.62 -6.82 17.83
CA ARG A 4 -13.17 -6.94 18.09
C ARG A 4 -12.26 -6.65 16.89
N TYR A 5 -12.81 -6.27 15.74
CA TYR A 5 -11.97 -5.88 14.61
C TYR A 5 -11.42 -4.46 14.82
N VAL A 6 -10.21 -4.39 15.34
CA VAL A 6 -9.37 -3.19 15.24
C VAL A 6 -8.74 -3.25 13.85
N GLY A 7 -9.18 -2.40 12.94
CA GLY A 7 -8.57 -2.29 11.61
C GLY A 7 -7.06 -2.01 11.72
N PRO A 8 -6.29 -2.20 10.63
CA PRO A 8 -4.87 -1.86 10.64
C PRO A 8 -4.66 -0.39 11.03
N ALA A 9 -3.64 -0.12 11.85
CA ALA A 9 -3.30 1.23 12.32
C ALA A 9 -3.08 2.24 11.17
N ASP A 10 -2.67 1.75 10.00
CA ASP A 10 -2.62 2.54 8.77
C ASP A 10 -3.33 1.76 7.63
N PRO A 11 -4.52 2.20 7.18
CA PRO A 11 -5.26 1.54 6.11
C PRO A 11 -4.54 1.60 4.75
N PHE A 12 -3.51 2.46 4.61
CA PHE A 12 -2.71 2.61 3.40
C PHE A 12 -1.28 2.08 3.55
N ALA A 13 -0.97 1.31 4.61
CA ALA A 13 0.39 0.83 4.90
C ALA A 13 1.04 0.10 3.72
N LEU A 14 0.32 -0.84 3.09
CA LEU A 14 0.83 -1.61 1.95
C LEU A 14 1.09 -0.71 0.74
N LEU A 15 0.22 0.28 0.51
CA LEU A 15 0.42 1.23 -0.57
C LEU A 15 1.63 2.12 -0.32
N ARG A 16 1.75 2.65 0.90
CA ARG A 16 2.89 3.47 1.32
C ARG A 16 4.20 2.69 1.20
N GLU A 17 4.20 1.43 1.59
CA GLU A 17 5.34 0.53 1.46
C GLU A 17 5.69 0.28 -0.02
N SER A 18 4.73 -0.13 -0.83
CA SER A 18 4.96 -0.41 -2.25
C SER A 18 5.46 0.82 -3.02
N LEU A 19 4.81 1.98 -2.86
CA LEU A 19 5.30 3.24 -3.42
C LEU A 19 6.68 3.62 -2.86
N GLY A 20 6.91 3.38 -1.57
CA GLY A 20 8.19 3.59 -0.90
C GLY A 20 9.33 2.76 -1.51
N ARG A 21 9.06 1.51 -1.92
CA ARG A 21 10.02 0.66 -2.64
C ARG A 21 10.21 1.13 -4.08
N LEU A 22 9.13 1.59 -4.72
CA LEU A 22 9.17 2.08 -6.09
C LEU A 22 10.01 3.35 -6.25
N VAL A 23 10.00 4.27 -5.28
CA VAL A 23 10.80 5.51 -5.32
C VAL A 23 12.30 5.31 -5.12
N LEU A 24 12.73 4.15 -4.62
CA LEU A 24 14.14 3.89 -4.34
C LEU A 24 14.99 3.96 -5.62
N PRO A 25 16.27 4.37 -5.52
CA PRO A 25 17.25 4.18 -6.59
C PRO A 25 17.31 2.70 -7.03
N ALA A 26 17.53 2.46 -8.32
CA ALA A 26 17.55 1.10 -8.89
C ALA A 26 18.56 0.17 -8.18
N ALA A 27 19.72 0.68 -7.78
CA ALA A 27 20.69 -0.08 -7.01
C ALA A 27 20.13 -0.56 -5.66
N GLU A 28 19.29 0.24 -5.01
CA GLU A 28 18.67 -0.13 -3.73
C GLU A 28 17.51 -1.11 -3.93
N GLN A 29 16.72 -0.95 -4.99
CA GLN A 29 15.68 -1.90 -5.38
C GLN A 29 16.27 -3.30 -5.62
N ARG A 30 17.39 -3.38 -6.36
CA ARG A 30 18.10 -4.65 -6.59
C ARG A 30 18.63 -5.29 -5.32
N ARG A 31 19.07 -4.49 -4.34
CA ARG A 31 19.49 -5.03 -3.02
C ARG A 31 18.30 -5.55 -2.23
N LEU A 32 17.17 -4.85 -2.27
CA LEU A 32 15.97 -5.21 -1.52
C LEU A 32 15.36 -6.53 -2.03
N PHE A 33 15.36 -6.72 -3.34
CA PHE A 33 14.78 -7.90 -4.00
C PHE A 33 15.85 -8.87 -4.52
N ALA A 34 17.00 -8.94 -3.84
CA ALA A 34 18.10 -9.81 -4.24
C ALA A 34 17.65 -11.28 -4.29
N GLY A 35 17.77 -11.91 -5.47
CA GLY A 35 17.35 -13.29 -5.70
C GLY A 35 15.97 -13.44 -6.36
N ALA A 36 15.30 -12.34 -6.69
CA ALA A 36 14.06 -12.29 -7.47
C ALA A 36 14.24 -11.44 -8.74
N VAL A 37 13.23 -11.44 -9.62
CA VAL A 37 13.16 -10.52 -10.77
C VAL A 37 12.62 -9.21 -10.25
N VAL A 38 13.48 -8.19 -10.12
CA VAL A 38 13.18 -6.97 -9.35
C VAL A 38 12.01 -6.21 -9.95
N THR A 39 11.96 -6.12 -11.29
CA THR A 39 10.86 -5.47 -12.01
C THR A 39 9.52 -6.16 -11.79
N ASP A 40 9.50 -7.49 -11.68
CA ASP A 40 8.27 -8.27 -11.46
C ASP A 40 7.75 -8.05 -10.04
N GLU A 41 8.61 -8.18 -9.04
CA GLU A 41 8.27 -7.96 -7.62
C GLU A 41 7.73 -6.54 -7.37
N LEU A 42 8.36 -5.52 -7.98
CA LEU A 42 7.89 -4.13 -7.85
C LEU A 42 6.49 -3.92 -8.44
N VAL A 43 6.18 -4.53 -9.59
CA VAL A 43 4.84 -4.44 -10.19
C VAL A 43 3.83 -5.24 -9.38
N LEU A 44 4.18 -6.46 -8.96
CA LEU A 44 3.32 -7.30 -8.13
C LEU A 44 2.99 -6.65 -6.78
N ASP A 45 3.97 -6.05 -6.11
CA ASP A 45 3.75 -5.32 -4.86
C ASP A 45 2.78 -4.14 -5.05
N LEU A 46 2.93 -3.39 -6.15
CA LEU A 46 2.03 -2.27 -6.45
C LEU A 46 0.62 -2.74 -6.78
N ASP A 47 0.46 -3.75 -7.63
CA ASP A 47 -0.84 -4.28 -8.00
C ASP A 47 -1.58 -4.83 -6.77
N ASN A 48 -0.89 -5.61 -5.94
CA ASN A 48 -1.42 -6.12 -4.67
C ASN A 48 -1.85 -4.99 -3.74
N ALA A 49 -1.06 -3.92 -3.64
CA ALA A 49 -1.40 -2.78 -2.82
C ALA A 49 -2.63 -2.03 -3.34
N VAL A 50 -2.73 -1.80 -4.66
CA VAL A 50 -3.88 -1.13 -5.29
C VAL A 50 -5.17 -1.93 -5.11
N VAL A 51 -5.13 -3.25 -5.35
CA VAL A 51 -6.29 -4.13 -5.17
C VAL A 51 -6.71 -4.22 -3.69
N SER A 52 -5.76 -4.12 -2.76
CA SER A 52 -6.04 -4.21 -1.31
C SER A 52 -6.70 -2.96 -0.71
N ILE A 53 -6.70 -1.82 -1.42
CA ILE A 53 -7.33 -0.58 -0.96
C ILE A 53 -8.85 -0.75 -0.90
N ASP A 54 -9.47 -1.34 -1.93
CA ASP A 54 -10.93 -1.41 -2.05
C ASP A 54 -11.63 -2.08 -0.84
N PRO A 55 -11.20 -3.25 -0.36
CA PRO A 55 -11.95 -3.95 0.70
C PRO A 55 -11.76 -3.37 2.11
N ARG A 56 -10.61 -2.73 2.38
CA ARG A 56 -10.21 -2.35 3.75
C ARG A 56 -10.53 -0.89 4.09
N VAL A 57 -10.46 -0.03 3.08
CA VAL A 57 -10.64 1.43 3.20
C VAL A 57 -12.13 1.77 3.25
N GLU A 58 -12.95 1.12 2.42
CA GLU A 58 -14.41 1.20 2.47
C GLU A 58 -14.98 0.74 3.83
N ALA A 59 -14.43 -0.33 4.41
CA ALA A 59 -14.85 -0.84 5.72
C ALA A 59 -14.52 0.11 6.88
N ALA A 60 -13.54 1.01 6.70
CA ALA A 60 -13.10 1.98 7.70
C ALA A 60 -13.70 3.38 7.52
N GLY A 61 -14.45 3.62 6.45
CA GLY A 61 -15.04 4.94 6.13
C GLY A 61 -14.00 6.02 5.81
N VAL A 62 -12.75 5.63 5.61
CA VAL A 62 -11.68 6.49 5.09
C VAL A 62 -11.74 6.34 3.58
N GLU A 63 -11.67 7.41 2.81
CA GLU A 63 -11.61 7.32 1.35
C GLU A 63 -10.33 7.98 0.85
N LEU A 64 -9.69 7.33 -0.12
CA LEU A 64 -8.60 7.95 -0.86
C LEU A 64 -9.20 9.01 -1.81
N ASP A 65 -8.55 10.16 -1.92
CA ASP A 65 -8.95 11.18 -2.89
C ASP A 65 -9.13 10.56 -4.31
N PRO A 66 -10.24 10.83 -5.01
CA PRO A 66 -10.50 10.24 -6.32
C PRO A 66 -9.42 10.52 -7.37
N GLY A 67 -8.76 11.69 -7.27
CA GLY A 67 -7.62 12.05 -8.11
C GLY A 67 -6.39 11.18 -7.82
N VAL A 68 -6.09 10.93 -6.54
CA VAL A 68 -5.03 10.01 -6.12
C VAL A 68 -5.35 8.58 -6.57
N ARG A 69 -6.59 8.12 -6.43
CA ARG A 69 -7.02 6.78 -6.89
C ARG A 69 -6.83 6.63 -8.40
N SER A 70 -7.24 7.63 -9.17
CA SER A 70 -7.07 7.64 -10.63
C SER A 70 -5.59 7.64 -11.02
N ALA A 71 -4.76 8.40 -10.32
CA ALA A 71 -3.32 8.44 -10.56
C ALA A 71 -2.62 7.13 -10.19
N LEU A 72 -3.03 6.45 -9.11
CA LEU A 72 -2.55 5.12 -8.75
C LEU A 72 -2.89 4.08 -9.83
N LYS A 73 -4.13 4.10 -10.32
CA LYS A 73 -4.52 3.21 -11.42
C LYS A 73 -3.68 3.48 -12.66
N ALA A 74 -3.50 4.75 -13.03
CA ALA A 74 -2.69 5.12 -14.18
C ALA A 74 -1.23 4.69 -14.03
N LEU A 75 -0.65 4.79 -12.83
CA LEU A 75 0.68 4.28 -12.53
C LEU A 75 0.76 2.76 -12.73
N ASN A 76 -0.20 2.01 -12.18
CA ASN A 76 -0.25 0.55 -12.30
C ASN A 76 -0.38 0.12 -13.78
N ASP A 77 -1.27 0.78 -14.52
CA ASP A 77 -1.46 0.54 -15.96
C ASP A 77 -0.18 0.85 -16.76
N ALA A 78 0.57 1.90 -16.39
CA ALA A 78 1.82 2.29 -17.05
C ALA A 78 2.98 1.31 -16.83
N LEU A 79 2.88 0.45 -15.81
CA LEU A 79 3.84 -0.63 -15.53
C LEU A 79 3.38 -1.99 -16.07
N THR A 80 2.44 -2.01 -17.01
CA THR A 80 2.02 -3.22 -17.72
C THR A 80 2.74 -3.35 -19.06
N ALA A 81 3.36 -4.51 -19.31
CA ALA A 81 4.00 -4.83 -20.58
C ALA A 81 3.84 -6.32 -20.93
N PRO A 82 3.96 -6.71 -22.23
CA PRO A 82 4.02 -8.12 -22.63
C PRO A 82 5.15 -8.87 -21.91
N SER A 83 5.00 -10.17 -21.66
CA SER A 83 5.96 -10.95 -20.85
C SER A 83 7.36 -11.09 -21.46
N ASP A 84 7.52 -10.88 -22.76
CA ASP A 84 8.79 -10.89 -23.48
C ASP A 84 9.43 -9.51 -23.64
N ASP A 85 8.79 -8.46 -23.11
CA ASP A 85 9.25 -7.08 -23.22
C ASP A 85 10.55 -6.84 -22.41
N PRO A 86 11.56 -6.14 -22.98
CA PRO A 86 12.77 -5.74 -22.25
C PRO A 86 12.50 -4.93 -20.96
N PHE A 87 11.31 -4.34 -20.81
CA PHE A 87 10.81 -3.71 -19.59
C PHE A 87 10.98 -4.57 -18.33
N TRP A 88 10.86 -5.89 -18.45
CA TRP A 88 10.97 -6.86 -17.35
C TRP A 88 12.40 -7.26 -16.98
N ARG A 89 13.40 -6.61 -17.56
CA ARG A 89 14.80 -6.84 -17.23
C ARG A 89 15.24 -5.88 -16.15
N ASP A 90 16.03 -6.35 -15.20
CA ASP A 90 16.51 -5.49 -14.11
C ASP A 90 17.28 -4.26 -14.62
N GLU A 91 18.00 -4.35 -15.75
CA GLU A 91 18.71 -3.20 -16.34
C GLU A 91 17.74 -2.10 -16.80
N ALA A 92 16.49 -2.44 -17.12
CA ALA A 92 15.46 -1.48 -17.49
C ALA A 92 15.17 -0.51 -16.34
N LEU A 93 15.40 -0.91 -15.08
CA LEU A 93 15.22 -0.04 -13.92
C LEU A 93 16.08 1.22 -13.99
N ASP A 94 17.23 1.24 -14.65
CA ASP A 94 18.09 2.44 -14.67
C ASP A 94 17.65 3.46 -15.73
N ALA A 95 17.14 2.97 -16.88
CA ALA A 95 17.06 3.78 -18.09
C ALA A 95 15.72 3.72 -18.82
N HIS A 96 14.85 2.75 -18.50
CA HIS A 96 13.58 2.64 -19.20
C HIS A 96 12.66 3.80 -18.81
N PRO A 97 12.10 4.53 -19.79
CA PRO A 97 11.28 5.71 -19.51
C PRO A 97 10.10 5.43 -18.56
N ALA A 98 9.46 4.27 -18.68
CA ALA A 98 8.36 3.89 -17.80
C ALA A 98 8.80 3.78 -16.33
N TRP A 99 9.96 3.18 -16.04
CA TRP A 99 10.49 3.07 -14.68
C TRP A 99 10.91 4.42 -14.09
N LEU A 100 11.45 5.32 -14.92
CA LEU A 100 11.78 6.68 -14.50
C LEU A 100 10.53 7.52 -14.19
N LEU A 101 9.52 7.45 -15.05
CA LEU A 101 8.23 8.12 -14.84
C LEU A 101 7.50 7.55 -13.62
N ALA A 102 7.49 6.22 -13.47
CA ALA A 102 6.88 5.56 -12.33
C ALA A 102 7.49 6.00 -11.00
N ARG A 103 8.81 6.19 -10.92
CA ARG A 103 9.47 6.76 -9.75
C ARG A 103 9.01 8.18 -9.42
N ALA A 104 8.91 9.04 -10.43
CA ALA A 104 8.43 10.41 -10.24
C ALA A 104 6.98 10.41 -9.75
N TRP A 105 6.11 9.61 -10.38
CA TRP A 105 4.70 9.50 -9.99
C TRP A 105 4.55 8.91 -8.59
N ALA A 106 5.31 7.87 -8.25
CA ALA A 106 5.30 7.27 -6.92
C ALA A 106 5.71 8.28 -5.84
N THR A 107 6.70 9.14 -6.14
CA THR A 107 7.12 10.22 -5.23
C THR A 107 5.97 11.19 -4.98
N ASP A 108 5.31 11.66 -6.05
CA ASP A 108 4.18 12.58 -5.95
C ASP A 108 2.99 11.95 -5.22
N LEU A 109 2.72 10.67 -5.45
CA LEU A 109 1.61 9.95 -4.83
C LEU A 109 1.87 9.71 -3.35
N LEU A 110 3.09 9.33 -2.98
CA LEU A 110 3.48 9.12 -1.58
C LEU A 110 3.28 10.39 -0.75
N ALA A 111 3.58 11.57 -1.31
CA ALA A 111 3.39 12.86 -0.67
C ALA A 111 1.91 13.27 -0.50
N ARG A 112 1.00 12.65 -1.27
CA ARG A 112 -0.45 12.93 -1.23
C ARG A 112 -1.24 11.91 -0.41
N LEU A 113 -0.60 10.81 0.01
CA LEU A 113 -1.27 9.84 0.87
C LEU A 113 -1.60 10.49 2.22
N PRO A 114 -2.79 10.22 2.79
CA PRO A 114 -3.12 10.63 4.14
C PRO A 114 -2.05 10.13 5.11
N GLU A 115 -1.64 10.95 6.09
CA GLU A 115 -0.79 10.47 7.17
C GLU A 115 -1.43 9.24 7.84
N ALA A 116 -0.59 8.34 8.33
CA ALA A 116 -1.08 7.24 9.15
C ALA A 116 -1.93 7.83 10.27
N LEU A 117 -3.11 7.24 10.51
CA LEU A 117 -3.90 7.64 11.66
C LEU A 117 -3.01 7.43 12.88
N ALA A 118 -2.60 8.52 13.53
CA ALA A 118 -1.87 8.43 14.79
C ALA A 118 -2.63 7.47 15.68
N GLU A 119 -1.93 6.54 16.34
CA GLU A 119 -2.53 5.68 17.35
C GLU A 119 -3.45 6.54 18.19
N SER A 120 -4.76 6.31 18.09
CA SER A 120 -5.71 7.03 18.91
C SER A 120 -5.24 6.81 20.33
N ASP A 121 -5.00 7.91 21.05
CA ASP A 121 -4.57 8.00 22.45
C ASP A 121 -5.66 7.45 23.42
N GLN A 122 -6.39 6.42 22.99
CA GLN A 122 -7.19 5.55 23.80
C GLN A 122 -6.28 4.41 24.23
N GLY A 123 -5.53 4.66 25.31
CA GLY A 123 -4.88 3.60 26.09
C GLY A 123 -5.86 2.46 26.42
N PRO A 124 -5.35 1.31 26.91
CA PRO A 124 -6.16 0.12 27.14
C PRO A 124 -7.40 0.49 27.95
N VAL A 125 -8.58 0.40 27.33
CA VAL A 125 -9.84 0.59 28.03
C VAL A 125 -9.86 -0.46 29.14
N PRO A 126 -9.86 -0.09 30.43
CA PRO A 126 -9.98 -1.08 31.47
C PRO A 126 -11.32 -1.79 31.23
N LEU A 127 -11.25 -3.11 31.08
CA LEU A 127 -12.42 -3.98 31.12
C LEU A 127 -13.05 -3.82 32.50
N SER A 128 -13.97 -2.87 32.64
CA SER A 128 -14.92 -2.87 33.75
C SER A 128 -15.79 -4.11 33.54
N ILE A 129 -15.43 -5.18 34.24
CA ILE A 129 -16.30 -6.33 34.47
C ILE A 129 -17.45 -5.80 35.35
N GLU A 130 -18.53 -5.32 34.73
CA GLU A 130 -19.81 -5.33 35.42
C GLU A 130 -20.33 -6.76 35.38
N LEU A 131 -20.26 -7.39 36.56
CA LEU A 131 -20.77 -8.70 36.87
C LEU A 131 -22.21 -8.85 36.38
N ILE A 132 -22.43 -9.96 35.67
CA ILE A 132 -23.74 -10.61 35.61
C ILE A 132 -24.03 -11.18 37.00
N GLU A 133 -24.78 -10.44 37.81
CA GLU A 133 -25.67 -10.98 38.83
C GLU A 133 -27.07 -10.46 38.47
N GLY A 134 -28.06 -11.25 38.07
CA GLY A 134 -28.50 -12.52 38.62
C GLY A 134 -30.01 -12.53 38.43
N PHE A 135 -30.48 -12.76 37.20
CA PHE A 135 -31.91 -12.90 36.91
C PHE A 135 -32.31 -14.38 37.08
N ARG A 136 -32.60 -14.79 38.31
CA ARG A 136 -33.36 -16.01 38.63
C ARG A 136 -34.06 -15.85 39.98
N GLY A 137 -35.38 -15.98 40.00
CA GLY A 137 -36.20 -16.14 41.20
C GLY A 137 -37.47 -15.32 41.14
#